data_AF-A0A4S2BR79-F1
#
_entry.id   AF-A0A4S2BR79-F1
#
_cell.length_a   1.000
_cell.length_b   1.000
_cell.length_c   1.000
_cell.angle_alpha   90.00
_cell.angle_beta   90.00
_cell.angle_gamma   90.00
#
_symmetry.space_group_name_H-M   'P 1'
#
loop_
_entity.id
_entity.type
_entity.pdbx_description
1 polymer ?
#
loop_
_entity_poly.entity_id
_entity_poly.type
_entity_poly.pdbx_seq_one_letter_code
_entity_poly.pdbx_strand_id
1 'polypeptide(L)'
;MSYSEKLLDAIENQDFSQNKILLKQALDNDEPEVLASLAENLTSYGFTNLSKEVYRSLIAKFPKEDLFKVYLAEILLNDGDDNDGLTLLYNISPDSSAYLDSLLVQADYYQTNGLLETARDKLLQALKLAPEEDAIKFGLAELDYLDGEYEQALSLYRDLVKRQKNFGETNLIQREFQTMAKLGQYEEASEVIKEHSADILDIDSKYQAGLIMLSVGDDNQAIKYLDDVIDQSPDYVNAYPLLAQAYLHKYDNEQVLRSAQAGLAYNELDETLYSMGAKAAANMNELDTAEDLLKKGLKIAPDNSDLLMQLSNLYIHENKDQENINLFKDKNDEEVEPQAHWNMAISYENLDKSDKARAEFLLAYPDFQKNPEFLKQMIRFFNVEPNSTDIVKQLLDRYLELVPEDGEMQDLYNNLM
;
A
#
# COMPACT_ATOMS: atom_id res chain seq x y z
N MET A 1 11.05 -18.24 -51.67
CA MET A 1 10.01 -18.29 -50.64
C MET A 1 9.85 -19.72 -50.19
N SER A 2 10.30 -20.03 -48.97
CA SER A 2 10.12 -21.34 -48.33
C SER A 2 8.62 -21.62 -48.11
N TYR A 3 8.27 -22.85 -47.73
CA TYR A 3 6.88 -23.14 -47.36
C TYR A 3 6.55 -22.58 -45.98
N SER A 4 7.53 -22.46 -45.08
CA SER A 4 7.45 -21.71 -43.83
C SER A 4 7.07 -20.25 -44.04
N GLU A 5 7.76 -19.55 -44.94
CA GLU A 5 7.44 -18.14 -45.27
C GLU A 5 6.01 -18.03 -45.84
N LYS A 6 5.63 -18.93 -46.75
CA LYS A 6 4.25 -18.99 -47.28
C LYS A 6 3.20 -19.21 -46.20
N LEU A 7 3.50 -20.03 -45.19
CA LEU A 7 2.60 -20.29 -44.08
C LEU A 7 2.44 -19.04 -43.20
N LEU A 8 3.55 -18.38 -42.86
CA LEU A 8 3.52 -17.14 -42.09
C LEU A 8 2.77 -16.03 -42.84
N ASP A 9 3.07 -15.83 -44.13
CA ASP A 9 2.35 -14.88 -44.99
C ASP A 9 0.84 -15.16 -45.01
N ALA A 10 0.43 -16.44 -45.10
CA ALA A 10 -0.98 -16.81 -45.09
C ALA A 10 -1.66 -16.48 -43.75
N ILE A 11 -0.97 -16.75 -42.63
CA ILE A 11 -1.44 -16.43 -41.27
C ILE A 11 -1.59 -14.92 -41.08
N GLU A 12 -0.61 -14.12 -41.50
CA GLU A 12 -0.67 -12.66 -41.43
C GLU A 12 -1.84 -12.09 -42.23
N ASN A 13 -2.12 -12.70 -43.39
CA ASN A 13 -3.26 -12.36 -44.24
C ASN A 13 -4.60 -12.97 -43.78
N GLN A 14 -4.63 -13.63 -42.63
CA GLN A 14 -5.81 -14.33 -42.07
C GLN A 14 -6.39 -15.43 -42.97
N ASP A 15 -5.59 -15.99 -43.89
CA ASP A 15 -5.96 -17.15 -44.71
C ASP A 15 -5.44 -18.45 -44.07
N PHE A 16 -6.32 -19.11 -43.33
CA PHE A 16 -6.00 -20.36 -42.64
C PHE A 16 -6.31 -21.62 -43.46
N SER A 17 -6.84 -21.46 -44.68
CA SER A 17 -7.39 -22.57 -45.47
C SER A 17 -6.34 -23.61 -45.87
N GLN A 18 -5.08 -23.16 -46.01
CA GLN A 18 -3.96 -23.98 -46.45
C GLN A 18 -2.98 -24.36 -45.33
N ASN A 19 -3.23 -23.98 -44.07
CA ASN A 19 -2.24 -24.11 -42.99
C ASN A 19 -1.68 -25.53 -42.86
N LYS A 20 -2.54 -26.55 -42.88
CA LYS A 20 -2.10 -27.95 -42.77
C LYS A 20 -1.26 -28.41 -43.98
N ILE A 21 -1.60 -27.92 -45.17
CA ILE A 21 -0.89 -28.29 -46.40
C ILE A 21 0.48 -27.61 -46.43
N LEU A 22 0.51 -26.31 -46.16
CA LEU A 22 1.75 -25.52 -46.12
C LEU A 22 2.67 -25.99 -45.00
N LEU A 23 2.15 -26.27 -43.81
CA LEU A 23 2.93 -26.84 -42.72
C LEU A 23 3.57 -28.16 -43.13
N LYS A 24 2.79 -29.09 -43.69
CA LYS A 24 3.34 -30.36 -44.17
C LYS A 24 4.44 -30.14 -45.22
N GLN A 25 4.22 -29.23 -46.17
CA GLN A 25 5.23 -28.92 -47.19
C GLN A 25 6.50 -28.32 -46.57
N ALA A 26 6.37 -27.47 -45.55
CA ALA A 26 7.51 -26.94 -44.81
C ALA A 26 8.27 -28.07 -44.11
N LEU A 27 7.58 -28.93 -43.35
CA LEU A 27 8.21 -30.05 -42.65
C LEU A 27 8.94 -31.02 -43.58
N ASP A 28 8.43 -31.21 -44.80
CA ASP A 28 8.99 -32.13 -45.79
C ASP A 28 10.18 -31.53 -46.57
N ASN A 29 10.23 -30.20 -46.77
CA ASN A 29 11.12 -29.57 -47.76
C ASN A 29 12.02 -28.45 -47.23
N ASP A 30 11.66 -27.81 -46.12
CA ASP A 30 12.40 -26.65 -45.62
C ASP A 30 13.53 -27.08 -44.67
N GLU A 31 14.59 -26.28 -44.63
CA GLU A 31 15.78 -26.52 -43.80
C GLU A 31 15.46 -26.38 -42.29
N PRO A 32 16.17 -27.09 -41.41
CA PRO A 32 15.90 -27.11 -39.97
C PRO A 32 15.88 -25.72 -39.32
N GLU A 33 16.79 -24.83 -39.71
CA GLU A 33 16.87 -23.46 -39.18
C GLU A 33 15.62 -22.65 -39.58
N VAL A 34 15.12 -22.83 -40.80
CA VAL A 34 13.90 -22.19 -41.29
C VAL A 34 12.67 -22.74 -40.56
N LEU A 35 12.68 -24.03 -40.22
CA LEU A 35 11.63 -24.65 -39.41
C LEU A 35 11.67 -24.18 -37.96
N ALA A 36 12.86 -23.99 -37.37
CA ALA A 36 12.99 -23.43 -36.02
C ALA A 36 12.42 -22.01 -35.97
N SER A 37 12.80 -21.14 -36.92
CA SER A 37 12.22 -19.80 -37.04
C SER A 37 10.72 -19.83 -37.32
N LEU A 38 10.22 -20.78 -38.12
CA LEU A 38 8.77 -20.96 -38.30
C LEU A 38 8.08 -21.21 -36.96
N ALA A 39 8.62 -22.13 -36.16
CA ALA A 39 8.03 -22.50 -34.88
C ALA A 39 7.99 -21.32 -33.90
N GLU A 40 9.08 -20.55 -33.78
CA GLU A 40 9.16 -19.35 -32.94
C GLU A 40 8.12 -18.29 -33.33
N ASN A 41 7.97 -18.02 -34.64
CA ASN A 41 6.97 -17.08 -35.14
C ASN A 41 5.55 -17.60 -34.89
N LEU A 42 5.28 -18.88 -35.12
CA LEU A 42 4.00 -19.50 -34.83
C LEU A 42 3.64 -19.40 -33.35
N THR A 43 4.60 -19.61 -32.44
CA THR A 43 4.41 -19.41 -31.00
C THR A 43 4.06 -17.96 -30.68
N SER A 44 4.83 -17.01 -31.23
CA SER A 44 4.62 -15.57 -31.03
C SER A 44 3.24 -15.09 -31.53
N TYR A 45 2.71 -15.71 -32.59
CA TYR A 45 1.36 -15.45 -33.11
C TYR A 45 0.25 -16.22 -32.38
N GLY A 46 0.57 -17.05 -31.38
CA GLY A 46 -0.40 -17.86 -30.64
C GLY A 46 -0.86 -19.14 -31.36
N PHE A 47 -0.23 -19.52 -32.48
CA PHE A 47 -0.50 -20.79 -33.18
C PHE A 47 0.28 -21.95 -32.55
N THR A 48 0.14 -22.12 -31.23
CA THR A 48 0.93 -23.06 -30.42
C THR A 48 0.80 -24.51 -30.91
N ASN A 49 -0.37 -24.94 -31.36
CA ASN A 49 -0.56 -26.29 -31.92
C ASN A 49 0.30 -26.55 -33.17
N LEU A 50 0.41 -25.59 -34.09
CA LEU A 50 1.26 -25.73 -35.27
C LEU A 50 2.74 -25.70 -34.88
N SER A 51 3.11 -24.82 -33.96
CA SER A 51 4.47 -24.75 -33.43
C SER A 51 4.91 -26.06 -32.77
N LYS A 52 4.05 -26.67 -31.94
CA LYS A 52 4.29 -28.00 -31.32
C LYS A 52 4.51 -29.08 -32.38
N GLU A 53 3.78 -29.06 -33.50
CA GLU A 53 4.00 -30.00 -34.61
C GLU A 53 5.39 -29.81 -35.25
N VAL A 54 5.83 -28.56 -35.44
CA VAL A 54 7.15 -28.26 -35.97
C VAL A 54 8.25 -28.73 -35.02
N TYR A 55 8.19 -28.39 -33.73
CA TYR A 55 9.21 -28.82 -32.77
C TYR A 55 9.23 -30.35 -32.58
N ARG A 56 8.09 -31.04 -32.58
CA ARG A 56 8.06 -32.52 -32.54
C ARG A 56 8.76 -33.13 -33.76
N SER A 57 8.57 -32.55 -34.94
CA SER A 57 9.27 -32.97 -36.16
C SER A 57 10.78 -32.70 -36.07
N LEU A 58 11.18 -31.53 -35.57
CA LEU A 58 12.59 -31.18 -35.36
C LEU A 58 13.26 -32.11 -34.35
N ILE A 59 12.62 -32.40 -33.21
CA ILE A 59 13.12 -33.36 -32.21
C ILE A 59 13.27 -34.77 -32.81
N ALA A 60 12.30 -35.21 -33.62
CA ALA A 60 12.37 -36.52 -34.28
C ALA A 60 13.55 -36.63 -35.27
N LYS A 61 13.86 -35.55 -35.99
CA LYS A 61 14.99 -35.49 -36.94
C LYS A 61 16.34 -35.28 -36.24
N PHE A 62 16.35 -34.53 -35.13
CA PHE A 62 17.55 -34.11 -34.39
C PHE A 62 17.42 -34.47 -32.90
N PRO A 63 17.38 -35.76 -32.52
CA PRO A 63 17.08 -36.18 -31.15
C PRO A 63 18.15 -35.80 -30.11
N LYS A 64 19.34 -35.40 -30.57
CA LYS A 64 20.45 -34.90 -29.74
C LYS A 64 20.46 -33.39 -29.56
N GLU A 65 19.65 -32.65 -30.32
CA GLU A 65 19.50 -31.22 -30.15
C GLU A 65 18.43 -30.97 -29.08
N ASP A 66 18.88 -30.79 -27.84
CA ASP A 66 17.99 -30.66 -26.68
C ASP A 66 17.29 -29.30 -26.65
N LEU A 67 17.79 -28.29 -27.36
CA LEU A 67 17.18 -26.95 -27.39
C LEU A 67 15.74 -26.98 -27.92
N PHE A 68 15.46 -27.80 -28.93
CA PHE A 68 14.08 -27.99 -29.43
C PHE A 68 13.15 -28.61 -28.38
N LYS A 69 13.69 -29.41 -27.45
CA LYS A 69 12.90 -29.97 -26.34
C LYS A 69 12.57 -28.88 -25.32
N VAL A 70 13.48 -27.93 -25.07
CA VAL A 70 13.22 -26.77 -24.20
C VAL A 70 12.10 -25.92 -24.79
N TYR A 71 12.19 -25.54 -26.06
CA TYR A 71 11.14 -24.72 -26.71
C TYR A 71 9.79 -25.43 -26.76
N LEU A 72 9.78 -26.74 -27.04
CA LEU A 72 8.53 -27.51 -26.98
C LEU A 72 7.97 -27.56 -25.55
N ALA A 73 8.82 -27.73 -24.54
CA ALA A 73 8.41 -27.77 -23.15
C ALA A 73 7.80 -26.46 -22.69
N GLU A 74 8.40 -25.33 -23.04
CA GLU A 74 7.88 -23.99 -22.72
C GLU A 74 6.45 -23.80 -23.26
N ILE A 75 6.20 -24.19 -24.52
CA ILE A 75 4.85 -24.13 -25.10
C ILE A 75 3.87 -25.06 -24.36
N LEU A 76 4.30 -26.28 -24.03
CA LEU A 76 3.47 -27.24 -23.30
C LEU A 76 3.09 -26.71 -21.91
N LEU A 77 4.05 -26.14 -21.18
CA LEU A 77 3.82 -25.57 -19.85
C LEU A 77 2.85 -24.38 -19.92
N ASN A 78 3.02 -23.49 -20.90
CA ASN A 78 2.11 -22.36 -21.12
C ASN A 78 0.70 -22.79 -21.53
N ASP A 79 0.57 -23.91 -22.25
CA ASP A 79 -0.73 -24.50 -22.61
C ASP A 79 -1.36 -25.32 -21.46
N GLY A 80 -0.66 -25.50 -20.32
CA GLY A 80 -1.10 -26.29 -19.16
C GLY A 80 -0.87 -27.80 -19.27
N ASP A 81 -0.09 -28.25 -20.27
CA ASP A 81 0.34 -29.63 -20.47
C ASP A 81 1.58 -29.96 -19.59
N ASP A 82 1.48 -29.70 -18.28
CA ASP A 82 2.61 -29.64 -17.34
C ASP A 82 3.46 -30.91 -17.28
N ASN A 83 2.80 -32.07 -17.29
CA ASN A 83 3.48 -33.36 -17.18
C ASN A 83 4.41 -33.60 -18.36
N ASP A 84 3.96 -33.32 -19.58
CA ASP A 84 4.74 -33.51 -20.79
C ASP A 84 5.86 -32.48 -20.88
N GLY A 85 5.55 -31.20 -20.55
CA GLY A 85 6.53 -30.11 -20.53
C GLY A 85 7.67 -30.38 -19.54
N LEU A 86 7.37 -30.64 -18.27
CA LEU A 86 8.39 -30.93 -17.26
C LEU A 86 9.16 -32.21 -17.55
N THR A 87 8.51 -33.24 -18.11
CA THR A 87 9.20 -34.47 -18.52
C THR A 87 10.26 -34.19 -19.58
N LEU A 88 9.99 -33.31 -20.55
CA LEU A 88 11.00 -32.91 -21.53
C LEU A 88 12.19 -32.21 -20.85
N LEU A 89 11.94 -31.27 -19.94
CA LEU A 89 12.98 -30.50 -19.26
C LEU A 89 13.85 -31.36 -18.34
N TYR A 90 13.25 -32.26 -17.56
CA TYR A 90 13.98 -33.16 -16.65
C TYR A 90 14.83 -34.22 -17.35
N ASN A 91 14.51 -34.54 -18.61
CA ASN A 91 15.29 -35.48 -19.40
C ASN A 91 16.48 -34.82 -20.12
N ILE A 92 16.63 -33.49 -20.02
CA ILE A 92 17.82 -32.81 -20.54
C ILE A 92 18.99 -33.09 -19.61
N SER A 93 20.08 -33.59 -20.19
CA SER A 93 21.29 -33.94 -19.45
C SER A 93 22.00 -32.68 -18.94
N PRO A 94 22.59 -32.69 -17.73
CA PRO A 94 23.46 -31.61 -17.24
C PRO A 94 24.65 -31.26 -18.16
N ASP A 95 25.08 -32.20 -19.01
CA ASP A 95 26.16 -31.98 -19.98
C ASP A 95 25.66 -31.36 -21.30
N SER A 96 24.35 -31.16 -21.45
CA SER A 96 23.74 -30.59 -22.65
C SER A 96 23.96 -29.08 -22.71
N SER A 97 24.17 -28.55 -23.92
CA SER A 97 24.25 -27.09 -24.13
C SER A 97 22.93 -26.38 -23.79
N ALA A 98 21.81 -27.08 -23.85
CA ALA A 98 20.48 -26.55 -23.52
C ALA A 98 20.10 -26.73 -22.03
N TYR A 99 21.02 -27.24 -21.20
CA TYR A 99 20.72 -27.49 -19.79
C TYR A 99 20.46 -26.19 -19.02
N LEU A 100 21.19 -25.11 -19.35
CA LEU A 100 20.95 -23.80 -18.74
C LEU A 100 19.54 -23.30 -19.08
N ASP A 101 19.16 -23.29 -20.36
CA ASP A 101 17.82 -22.88 -20.80
C ASP A 101 16.72 -23.72 -20.15
N SER A 102 16.95 -25.04 -20.01
CA SER A 102 16.04 -25.94 -19.29
C SER A 102 15.82 -25.53 -17.84
N LEU A 103 16.86 -25.11 -17.13
CA LEU A 103 16.75 -24.64 -15.75
C LEU A 103 15.97 -23.33 -15.67
N LEU A 104 16.17 -22.41 -16.63
CA LEU A 104 15.45 -21.14 -16.67
C LEU A 104 13.96 -21.33 -16.94
N VAL A 105 13.58 -22.18 -17.90
CA VAL A 105 12.17 -22.51 -18.16
C VAL A 105 11.52 -23.22 -16.96
N GLN A 106 12.25 -24.12 -16.30
CA GLN A 106 11.74 -24.73 -15.05
C GLN A 106 11.55 -23.68 -13.95
N ALA A 107 12.49 -22.76 -13.78
CA ALA A 107 12.39 -21.70 -12.77
C ALA A 107 11.17 -20.82 -13.00
N ASP A 108 10.99 -20.33 -14.23
CA ASP A 108 9.86 -19.50 -14.63
C ASP A 108 8.51 -20.20 -14.40
N TYR A 109 8.42 -21.47 -14.81
CA TYR A 109 7.24 -22.30 -14.57
C TYR A 109 6.93 -22.43 -13.06
N TYR A 110 7.92 -22.75 -12.24
CA TYR A 110 7.70 -22.90 -10.80
C TYR A 110 7.35 -21.57 -10.12
N GLN A 111 7.95 -20.47 -10.55
CA GLN A 111 7.62 -19.14 -10.05
C GLN A 111 6.16 -18.78 -10.36
N THR A 112 5.72 -18.97 -11.61
CA THR A 112 4.33 -18.70 -12.05
C THR A 112 3.30 -19.55 -11.30
N ASN A 113 3.69 -20.76 -10.86
CA ASN A 113 2.86 -21.65 -10.06
C ASN A 113 2.98 -21.43 -8.53
N GLY A 114 3.70 -20.39 -8.09
CA GLY A 114 3.89 -20.06 -6.68
C GLY A 114 4.79 -21.04 -5.91
N LEU A 115 5.53 -21.89 -6.61
CA LEU A 115 6.48 -22.86 -6.02
C LEU A 115 7.87 -22.22 -5.89
N LEU A 116 7.95 -21.14 -5.11
CA LEU A 116 9.11 -20.24 -5.05
C LEU A 116 10.40 -20.96 -4.70
N GLU A 117 10.40 -21.84 -3.69
CA GLU A 117 11.58 -22.63 -3.30
C GLU A 117 12.13 -23.51 -4.44
N THR A 118 11.24 -24.10 -5.25
CA THR A 118 11.68 -24.94 -6.37
C THR A 118 12.23 -24.08 -7.50
N ALA A 119 11.59 -22.95 -7.80
CA ALA A 119 12.11 -21.97 -8.76
C ALA A 119 13.52 -21.48 -8.34
N ARG A 120 13.70 -21.22 -7.05
CA ARG A 120 14.95 -20.76 -6.46
C ARG A 120 16.06 -21.78 -6.63
N ASP A 121 15.79 -23.06 -6.33
CA ASP A 121 16.76 -24.13 -6.57
C ASP A 121 17.21 -24.18 -8.03
N LYS A 122 16.29 -24.05 -9.00
CA LYS A 122 16.63 -24.03 -10.43
C LYS A 122 17.50 -22.84 -10.80
N LEU A 123 17.18 -21.64 -10.32
CA LEU A 123 18.00 -20.46 -10.57
C LEU A 123 19.38 -20.53 -9.90
N LEU A 124 19.49 -21.11 -8.70
CA LEU A 124 20.79 -21.33 -8.05
C LEU A 124 21.65 -22.36 -8.82
N GLN A 125 21.03 -23.37 -9.42
CA GLN A 125 21.73 -24.27 -10.34
C GLN A 125 22.18 -23.54 -11.60
N ALA A 126 21.32 -22.71 -12.18
CA ALA A 126 21.62 -21.91 -13.36
C ALA A 126 22.78 -20.92 -13.08
N LEU A 127 22.78 -20.27 -11.91
CA LEU A 127 23.82 -19.33 -11.49
C LEU A 127 25.18 -20.01 -11.33
N LYS A 128 25.24 -21.27 -10.92
CA LYS A 128 26.51 -22.03 -10.86
C LYS A 128 27.12 -22.25 -12.25
N LEU A 129 26.27 -22.38 -13.27
CA LEU A 129 26.71 -22.60 -14.66
C LEU A 129 27.09 -21.28 -15.34
N ALA A 130 26.35 -20.22 -15.05
CA ALA A 130 26.55 -18.88 -15.63
C ALA A 130 26.55 -17.81 -14.52
N PRO A 131 27.63 -17.69 -13.72
CA PRO A 131 27.67 -16.80 -12.55
C PRO A 131 27.66 -15.31 -12.88
N GLU A 132 28.02 -14.95 -14.10
CA GLU A 132 28.05 -13.57 -14.59
C GLU A 132 26.79 -13.16 -15.37
N GLU A 133 25.82 -14.07 -15.52
CA GLU A 133 24.59 -13.79 -16.25
C GLU A 133 23.62 -12.98 -15.39
N ASP A 134 23.48 -11.69 -15.72
CA ASP A 134 22.65 -10.76 -14.96
C ASP A 134 21.16 -11.13 -15.00
N ALA A 135 20.68 -11.83 -16.04
CA ALA A 135 19.30 -12.33 -16.09
C ALA A 135 18.98 -13.32 -14.96
N ILE A 136 19.94 -14.18 -14.61
CA ILE A 136 19.76 -15.17 -13.53
C ILE A 136 19.77 -14.47 -12.17
N LYS A 137 20.68 -13.50 -11.98
CA LYS A 137 20.73 -12.69 -10.75
C LYS A 137 19.46 -11.87 -10.58
N PHE A 138 18.93 -11.30 -11.65
CA PHE A 138 17.67 -10.57 -11.64
C PHE A 138 16.49 -11.48 -11.30
N GLY A 139 16.39 -12.66 -11.93
CA GLY A 139 15.36 -13.66 -11.57
C GLY A 139 15.43 -14.07 -10.10
N LEU A 140 16.64 -14.28 -9.55
CA LEU A 140 16.82 -14.57 -8.12
C LEU A 140 16.39 -13.39 -7.24
N ALA A 141 16.69 -12.15 -7.64
CA ALA A 141 16.33 -10.96 -6.88
C ALA A 141 14.81 -10.77 -6.80
N GLU A 142 14.10 -10.96 -7.93
CA GLU A 142 12.63 -10.89 -7.97
C GLU A 142 12.02 -12.02 -7.15
N LEU A 143 12.59 -13.22 -7.20
CA LEU A 143 12.10 -14.37 -6.44
C LEU A 143 12.31 -14.18 -4.93
N ASP A 144 13.51 -13.76 -4.51
CA ASP A 144 13.84 -13.45 -3.12
C ASP A 144 12.92 -12.32 -2.61
N TYR A 145 12.62 -11.31 -3.44
CA TYR A 145 11.68 -10.24 -3.10
C TYR A 145 10.24 -10.77 -2.88
N LEU A 146 9.77 -11.65 -3.77
CA LEU A 146 8.43 -12.25 -3.67
C LEU A 146 8.28 -13.17 -2.45
N ASP A 147 9.36 -13.87 -2.07
CA ASP A 147 9.41 -14.77 -0.91
C ASP A 147 9.59 -14.03 0.42
N GLY A 148 9.90 -12.72 0.38
CA GLY A 148 10.13 -11.88 1.55
C GLY A 148 11.56 -11.92 2.09
N GLU A 149 12.48 -12.58 1.37
CA GLU A 149 13.93 -12.63 1.62
C GLU A 149 14.59 -11.33 1.10
N TYR A 150 14.19 -10.20 1.70
CA TYR A 150 14.51 -8.87 1.20
C TYR A 150 16.01 -8.53 1.28
N GLU A 151 16.76 -9.07 2.25
CA GLU A 151 18.21 -8.84 2.35
C GLU A 151 18.97 -9.43 1.14
N GLN A 152 18.58 -10.63 0.71
CA GLN A 152 19.18 -11.32 -0.42
C GLN A 152 18.80 -10.62 -1.73
N ALA A 153 17.52 -10.27 -1.87
CA ALA A 153 17.03 -9.47 -3.00
C ALA A 153 17.78 -8.14 -3.12
N LEU A 154 17.92 -7.40 -2.01
CA LEU A 154 18.61 -6.11 -1.99
C LEU A 154 20.08 -6.24 -2.40
N SER A 155 20.77 -7.29 -1.96
CA SER A 155 22.15 -7.57 -2.36
C SER A 155 22.28 -7.78 -3.87
N LEU A 156 21.36 -8.52 -4.47
CA LEU A 156 21.34 -8.76 -5.91
C LEU A 156 20.97 -7.49 -6.70
N TYR A 157 19.95 -6.74 -6.30
CA TYR A 157 19.60 -5.47 -6.95
C TYR A 157 20.77 -4.47 -6.90
N ARG A 158 21.43 -4.32 -5.75
CA ARG A 158 22.64 -3.47 -5.60
C ARG A 158 23.79 -3.91 -6.49
N ASP A 159 23.94 -5.21 -6.76
CA ASP A 159 24.94 -5.68 -7.72
C ASP A 159 24.56 -5.30 -9.16
N LEU A 160 23.29 -5.49 -9.54
CA LEU A 160 22.79 -5.20 -10.89
C LEU A 160 22.81 -3.71 -11.23
N VAL A 161 22.41 -2.84 -10.28
CA VAL A 161 22.37 -1.36 -10.46
C VAL A 161 23.74 -0.78 -10.85
N LYS A 162 24.85 -1.41 -10.44
CA LYS A 162 26.21 -0.98 -10.79
C LYS A 162 26.50 -1.02 -12.29
N ARG A 163 25.77 -1.85 -13.05
CA ARG A 163 26.01 -2.11 -14.47
C ARG A 163 24.91 -1.54 -15.36
N GLN A 164 23.67 -1.51 -14.87
CA GLN A 164 22.52 -1.05 -15.64
C GLN A 164 21.43 -0.48 -14.73
N LYS A 165 20.70 0.51 -15.23
CA LYS A 165 19.56 1.10 -14.50
C LYS A 165 18.27 0.32 -14.64
N ASN A 166 18.09 -0.34 -15.78
CA ASN A 166 16.90 -1.11 -16.12
C ASN A 166 17.27 -2.54 -16.48
N PHE A 167 16.39 -3.48 -16.14
CA PHE A 167 16.42 -4.86 -16.61
C PHE A 167 15.10 -5.13 -17.35
N GLY A 168 15.13 -5.16 -18.68
CA GLY A 168 13.90 -5.08 -19.48
C GLY A 168 13.17 -3.76 -19.20
N GLU A 169 11.89 -3.85 -18.85
CA GLU A 169 11.06 -2.70 -18.45
C GLU A 169 11.18 -2.37 -16.94
N THR A 170 11.85 -3.22 -16.15
CA THR A 170 11.97 -3.03 -14.70
C THR A 170 13.09 -2.06 -14.37
N ASN A 171 12.77 -1.01 -13.61
CA ASN A 171 13.75 -0.09 -13.06
C ASN A 171 14.40 -0.69 -11.80
N LEU A 172 15.71 -0.92 -11.85
CA LEU A 172 16.44 -1.57 -10.76
C LEU A 172 16.67 -0.63 -9.56
N ILE A 173 16.74 0.68 -9.80
CA ILE A 173 16.84 1.66 -8.71
C ILE A 173 15.53 1.68 -7.91
N GLN A 174 14.39 1.57 -8.61
CA GLN A 174 13.09 1.38 -7.97
C GLN A 174 13.07 0.14 -7.09
N ARG A 175 13.48 -1.01 -7.63
CA ARG A 175 13.55 -2.25 -6.86
C ARG A 175 14.45 -2.12 -5.64
N GLU A 176 15.58 -1.44 -5.77
CA GLU A 176 16.51 -1.20 -4.68
C GLU A 176 15.85 -0.43 -3.51
N PHE A 177 15.33 0.78 -3.75
CA PHE A 177 14.75 1.57 -2.64
C PHE A 177 13.45 0.97 -2.08
N GLN A 178 12.65 0.28 -2.92
CA GLN A 178 11.46 -0.42 -2.46
C GLN A 178 11.82 -1.57 -1.52
N THR A 179 12.88 -2.32 -1.83
CA THR A 179 13.37 -3.42 -0.99
C THR A 179 13.94 -2.89 0.32
N MET A 180 14.68 -1.77 0.28
CA MET A 180 15.13 -1.08 1.50
C MET A 180 13.95 -0.67 2.40
N ALA A 181 12.87 -0.12 1.82
CA ALA A 181 11.67 0.24 2.58
C ALA A 181 11.01 -0.99 3.23
N LYS A 182 10.97 -2.15 2.57
CA LYS A 182 10.49 -3.41 3.16
C LYS A 182 11.32 -3.89 4.35
N LEU A 183 12.61 -3.57 4.36
CA LEU A 183 13.53 -3.81 5.48
C LEU A 183 13.44 -2.74 6.58
N GLY A 184 12.61 -1.70 6.41
CA GLY A 184 12.54 -0.55 7.33
C GLY A 184 13.74 0.40 7.24
N GLN A 185 14.57 0.27 6.20
CA GLN A 185 15.76 1.11 5.96
C GLN A 185 15.36 2.40 5.24
N TYR A 186 14.48 3.19 5.85
CA TYR A 186 13.90 4.37 5.21
C TYR A 186 14.94 5.46 4.95
N GLU A 187 15.91 5.65 5.84
CA GLU A 187 16.99 6.63 5.69
C GLU A 187 17.86 6.31 4.46
N GLU A 188 18.33 5.07 4.33
CA GLU A 188 19.12 4.62 3.17
C GLU A 188 18.31 4.72 1.87
N ALA A 189 17.05 4.30 1.89
CA ALA A 189 16.16 4.40 0.74
C ALA A 189 15.99 5.86 0.29
N SER A 190 15.87 6.79 1.24
CA SER A 190 15.73 8.23 0.94
C SER A 190 16.97 8.80 0.24
N GLU A 191 18.17 8.34 0.59
CA GLU A 191 19.40 8.79 -0.08
C GLU A 191 19.48 8.28 -1.52
N VAL A 192 19.12 7.01 -1.76
CA VAL A 192 19.02 6.44 -3.12
C VAL A 192 18.01 7.22 -3.97
N ILE A 193 16.83 7.52 -3.42
CA ILE A 193 15.80 8.31 -4.10
C ILE A 193 16.31 9.73 -4.46
N LYS A 194 17.07 10.37 -3.56
CA LYS A 194 17.63 11.71 -3.80
C LYS A 194 18.69 11.67 -4.89
N GLU A 195 19.60 10.71 -4.85
CA GLU A 195 20.66 10.52 -5.84
C GLU A 195 20.10 10.25 -7.24
N HIS A 196 19.01 9.49 -7.31
CA HIS A 196 18.42 9.00 -8.56
C HIS A 196 17.07 9.61 -8.92
N SER A 197 16.72 10.78 -8.38
CA SER A 197 15.40 11.39 -8.57
C SER A 197 14.95 11.55 -10.04
N ALA A 198 15.88 11.75 -10.97
CA ALA A 198 15.58 11.85 -12.41
C ALA A 198 15.26 10.50 -13.08
N ASP A 199 15.60 9.39 -12.44
CA ASP A 199 15.35 8.03 -12.93
C ASP A 199 14.00 7.46 -12.41
N ILE A 200 13.33 8.16 -11.50
CA ILE A 200 12.03 7.77 -10.90
C ILE A 200 10.90 8.34 -11.76
N LEU A 201 10.43 7.56 -12.72
CA LEU A 201 9.51 8.04 -13.75
C LEU A 201 8.08 7.53 -13.58
N ASP A 202 7.89 6.25 -13.24
CA ASP A 202 6.57 5.66 -13.13
C ASP A 202 5.80 6.16 -11.88
N ILE A 203 4.48 6.20 -12.00
CA ILE A 203 3.58 6.78 -11.00
C ILE A 203 3.68 6.01 -9.67
N ASP A 204 3.73 4.68 -9.72
CA ASP A 204 3.81 3.84 -8.53
C ASP A 204 5.13 4.06 -7.78
N SER A 205 6.27 4.19 -8.48
CA SER A 205 7.54 4.56 -7.88
C SER A 205 7.51 5.93 -7.22
N LYS A 206 6.91 6.93 -7.88
CA LYS A 206 6.81 8.27 -7.31
C LYS A 206 5.96 8.25 -6.04
N TYR A 207 4.86 7.50 -6.03
CA TYR A 207 4.05 7.30 -4.83
C TYR A 207 4.87 6.65 -3.69
N GLN A 208 5.60 5.57 -3.97
CA GLN A 208 6.46 4.91 -2.98
C GLN A 208 7.58 5.84 -2.50
N ALA A 209 8.19 6.62 -3.39
CA ALA A 209 9.19 7.61 -3.04
C ALA A 209 8.62 8.70 -2.11
N GLY A 210 7.39 9.17 -2.39
CA GLY A 210 6.66 10.10 -1.54
C GLY A 210 6.42 9.54 -0.13
N LEU A 211 5.97 8.28 -0.03
CA LEU A 211 5.79 7.58 1.23
C LEU A 211 7.10 7.45 2.03
N ILE A 212 8.20 7.07 1.37
CA ILE A 212 9.51 6.92 2.02
C ILE A 212 10.03 8.28 2.52
N MET A 213 9.90 9.33 1.70
CA MET A 213 10.29 10.70 2.08
C MET A 213 9.49 11.20 3.28
N LEU A 214 8.18 10.92 3.32
CA LEU A 214 7.34 11.24 4.47
C LEU A 214 7.77 10.47 5.72
N SER A 215 8.16 9.20 5.56
CA SER A 215 8.60 8.34 6.68
C SER A 215 9.90 8.82 7.33
N VAL A 216 10.79 9.46 6.57
CA VAL A 216 12.02 10.08 7.10
C VAL A 216 11.83 11.54 7.51
N GLY A 217 10.61 12.08 7.41
CA GLY A 217 10.29 13.48 7.74
C GLY A 217 10.78 14.51 6.71
N ASP A 218 11.13 14.10 5.50
CA ASP A 218 11.45 15.01 4.39
C ASP A 218 10.17 15.43 3.66
N ASP A 219 9.32 16.21 4.36
CA ASP A 219 7.98 16.59 3.90
C ASP A 219 8.03 17.32 2.55
N ASN A 220 9.10 18.07 2.26
CA ASN A 220 9.23 18.81 1.00
C ASN A 220 9.36 17.88 -0.21
N GLN A 221 10.19 16.84 -0.09
CA GLN A 221 10.33 15.84 -1.16
C GLN A 221 9.10 14.94 -1.24
N ALA A 222 8.49 14.61 -0.10
CA ALA A 222 7.23 13.87 -0.05
C ALA A 222 6.13 14.59 -0.85
N ILE A 223 5.90 15.88 -0.56
CA ILE A 223 4.96 16.73 -1.29
C ILE A 223 5.25 16.72 -2.78
N LYS A 224 6.51 16.95 -3.18
CA LYS A 224 6.89 16.98 -4.61
C LYS A 224 6.54 15.69 -5.34
N TYR A 225 6.87 14.53 -4.76
CA TYR A 225 6.57 13.24 -5.41
C TYR A 225 5.06 12.94 -5.44
N LEU A 226 4.32 13.30 -4.38
CA LEU A 226 2.88 13.08 -4.29
C LEU A 226 2.09 14.03 -5.20
N ASP A 227 2.51 15.28 -5.34
CA ASP A 227 1.97 16.22 -6.32
C ASP A 227 2.18 15.69 -7.74
N ASP A 228 3.39 15.22 -8.07
CA ASP A 228 3.67 14.59 -9.37
C ASP A 228 2.76 13.37 -9.66
N VAL A 229 2.41 12.59 -8.63
CA VAL A 229 1.48 11.45 -8.75
C VAL A 229 0.08 11.96 -9.09
N ILE A 230 -0.42 12.93 -8.34
CA ILE A 230 -1.77 13.49 -8.50
C ILE A 230 -1.90 14.25 -9.83
N ASP A 231 -0.87 14.96 -10.26
CA ASP A 231 -0.86 15.68 -11.54
C ASP A 231 -0.95 14.71 -12.74
N GLN A 232 -0.35 13.52 -12.63
CA GLN A 232 -0.40 12.49 -13.66
C GLN A 232 -1.68 11.63 -13.58
N SER A 233 -2.13 11.32 -12.37
CA SER A 233 -3.32 10.50 -12.11
C SER A 233 -4.10 11.09 -10.94
N PRO A 234 -5.02 12.04 -11.20
CA PRO A 234 -5.84 12.65 -10.15
C PRO A 234 -6.72 11.66 -9.39
N ASP A 235 -7.02 10.50 -9.97
CA ASP A 235 -7.78 9.41 -9.36
C ASP A 235 -6.92 8.45 -8.51
N TYR A 236 -5.62 8.73 -8.32
CA TYR A 236 -4.74 7.96 -7.43
C TYR A 236 -5.05 8.28 -5.96
N VAL A 237 -6.16 7.72 -5.46
CA VAL A 237 -6.76 8.06 -4.16
C VAL A 237 -5.80 7.93 -2.97
N ASN A 238 -4.87 6.98 -3.02
CA ASN A 238 -3.93 6.72 -1.92
C ASN A 238 -2.91 7.85 -1.71
N ALA A 239 -2.69 8.73 -2.68
CA ALA A 239 -1.72 9.83 -2.56
C ALA A 239 -2.23 10.97 -1.67
N TYR A 240 -3.55 11.21 -1.64
CA TYR A 240 -4.13 12.36 -0.94
C TYR A 240 -3.93 12.33 0.59
N PRO A 241 -4.13 11.20 1.31
CA PRO A 241 -3.87 11.14 2.75
C PRO A 241 -2.41 11.41 3.09
N LEU A 242 -1.47 10.89 2.29
CA LEU A 242 -0.04 11.13 2.48
C LEU A 242 0.32 12.60 2.21
N LEU A 243 -0.28 13.21 1.20
CA LEU A 243 -0.06 14.62 0.86
C LEU A 243 -0.61 15.53 1.98
N ALA A 244 -1.82 15.26 2.43
CA ALA A 244 -2.43 15.96 3.57
C ALA A 244 -1.57 15.80 4.83
N GLN A 245 -1.04 14.61 5.10
CA GLN A 245 -0.14 14.38 6.24
C GLN A 245 1.17 15.18 6.12
N ALA A 246 1.77 15.24 4.93
CA ALA A 246 2.99 16.02 4.71
C ALA A 246 2.76 17.53 4.94
N TYR A 247 1.61 18.08 4.51
CA TYR A 247 1.24 19.46 4.82
C TYR A 247 0.91 19.68 6.30
N LEU A 248 0.36 18.67 6.98
CA LEU A 248 0.06 18.73 8.41
C LEU A 248 1.34 18.86 9.25
N HIS A 249 2.41 18.12 8.92
CA HIS A 249 3.72 18.26 9.58
C HIS A 249 4.30 19.68 9.43
N LYS A 250 3.96 20.35 8.33
CA LYS A 250 4.35 21.73 8.03
C LYS A 250 3.40 22.78 8.59
N TYR A 251 2.35 22.37 9.31
CA TYR A 251 1.30 23.24 9.85
C TYR A 251 0.57 24.08 8.78
N ASP A 252 0.55 23.60 7.53
CA ASP A 252 -0.10 24.28 6.40
C ASP A 252 -1.56 23.82 6.27
N ASN A 253 -2.42 24.34 7.16
CA ASN A 253 -3.82 23.93 7.23
C ASN A 253 -4.60 24.18 5.92
N GLU A 254 -4.21 25.20 5.13
CA GLU A 254 -4.86 25.47 3.84
C GLU A 254 -4.65 24.31 2.87
N GLN A 255 -3.39 23.84 2.76
CA GLN A 255 -3.07 22.72 1.87
C GLN A 255 -3.56 21.37 2.41
N VAL A 256 -3.62 21.18 3.74
CA VAL A 256 -4.26 20.00 4.34
C VAL A 256 -5.74 19.93 3.92
N LEU A 257 -6.49 21.02 4.11
CA LEU A 257 -7.91 21.08 3.76
C LEU A 257 -8.11 20.86 2.25
N ARG A 258 -7.30 21.50 1.41
CA ARG A 258 -7.37 21.35 -0.05
C ARG A 258 -7.12 19.92 -0.49
N SER A 259 -6.08 19.29 0.04
CA SER A 259 -5.71 17.90 -0.29
C SER A 259 -6.79 16.92 0.16
N ALA A 260 -7.34 17.11 1.36
CA ALA A 260 -8.44 16.30 1.88
C ALA A 260 -9.70 16.43 1.02
N GLN A 261 -10.13 17.64 0.68
CA GLN A 261 -11.31 17.86 -0.17
C GLN A 261 -11.12 17.29 -1.58
N ALA A 262 -9.92 17.42 -2.16
CA ALA A 262 -9.61 16.84 -3.46
C ALA A 262 -9.66 15.30 -3.43
N GLY A 263 -9.05 14.68 -2.42
CA GLY A 263 -9.09 13.22 -2.27
C GLY A 263 -10.50 12.69 -2.02
N LEU A 264 -11.29 13.37 -1.19
CA LEU A 264 -12.69 13.02 -0.92
C LEU A 264 -13.59 13.14 -2.16
N ALA A 265 -13.21 13.94 -3.17
CA ALA A 265 -13.93 14.00 -4.44
C ALA A 265 -13.78 12.70 -5.28
N TYR A 266 -12.69 11.95 -5.06
CA TYR A 266 -12.43 10.65 -5.71
C TYR A 266 -12.77 9.46 -4.81
N ASN A 267 -12.59 9.59 -3.50
CA ASN A 267 -12.90 8.57 -2.51
C ASN A 267 -13.65 9.17 -1.32
N GLU A 268 -14.98 9.18 -1.40
CA GLU A 268 -15.85 9.65 -0.31
C GLU A 268 -15.86 8.71 0.92
N LEU A 269 -15.19 7.56 0.86
CA LEU A 269 -15.12 6.60 1.97
C LEU A 269 -13.91 6.80 2.88
N ASP A 270 -13.03 7.76 2.57
CA ASP A 270 -11.81 8.00 3.34
C ASP A 270 -12.08 8.80 4.62
N GLU A 271 -12.26 8.08 5.73
CA GLU A 271 -12.46 8.65 7.06
C GLU A 271 -11.27 9.50 7.53
N THR A 272 -10.05 9.15 7.10
CA THR A 272 -8.82 9.87 7.49
C THR A 272 -8.82 11.27 6.88
N LEU A 273 -9.23 11.40 5.62
CA LEU A 273 -9.32 12.72 4.98
C LEU A 273 -10.42 13.61 5.59
N TYR A 274 -11.56 13.04 6.00
CA TYR A 274 -12.57 13.82 6.73
C TYR A 274 -12.01 14.38 8.04
N SER A 275 -11.30 13.56 8.81
CA SER A 275 -10.66 13.98 10.07
C SER A 275 -9.59 15.06 9.84
N MET A 276 -8.64 14.82 8.94
CA MET A 276 -7.57 15.79 8.63
C MET A 276 -8.12 17.12 8.12
N GLY A 277 -9.07 17.07 7.18
CA GLY A 277 -9.69 18.25 6.61
C GLY A 277 -10.48 19.06 7.65
N ALA A 278 -11.27 18.39 8.49
CA ALA A 278 -12.04 19.05 9.53
C ALA A 278 -11.15 19.76 10.56
N LYS A 279 -10.10 19.07 11.03
CA LYS A 279 -9.13 19.65 11.96
C LYS A 279 -8.40 20.85 11.37
N ALA A 280 -8.02 20.77 10.08
CA ALA A 280 -7.39 21.88 9.38
C ALA A 280 -8.34 23.08 9.24
N ALA A 281 -9.60 22.85 8.86
CA ALA A 281 -10.61 23.89 8.79
C ALA A 281 -10.86 24.55 10.17
N ALA A 282 -10.96 23.76 11.24
CA ALA A 282 -11.12 24.27 12.59
C ALA A 282 -9.92 25.15 13.03
N ASN A 283 -8.69 24.74 12.72
CA ASN A 283 -7.49 25.54 12.99
C ASN A 283 -7.45 26.87 12.24
N MET A 284 -8.11 26.96 11.08
CA MET A 284 -8.29 28.20 10.30
C MET A 284 -9.52 29.01 10.74
N ASN A 285 -10.22 28.57 11.80
CA ASN A 285 -11.48 29.15 12.26
C ASN A 285 -12.60 29.08 11.19
N GLU A 286 -12.52 28.13 10.27
CA GLU A 286 -13.57 27.78 9.30
C GLU A 286 -14.52 26.72 9.90
N LEU A 287 -15.20 27.08 10.99
CA LEU A 287 -15.96 26.14 11.81
C LEU A 287 -17.13 25.49 11.05
N ASP A 288 -17.82 26.21 10.18
CA ASP A 288 -18.89 25.66 9.33
C ASP A 288 -18.35 24.58 8.37
N THR A 289 -17.16 24.79 7.79
CA THR A 289 -16.51 23.82 6.91
C THR A 289 -16.10 22.57 7.70
N ALA A 290 -15.54 22.75 8.89
CA ALA A 290 -15.17 21.65 9.79
C ALA A 290 -16.40 20.81 10.15
N GLU A 291 -17.50 21.46 10.55
CA GLU A 291 -18.75 20.78 10.90
C GLU A 291 -19.32 19.97 9.72
N ASP A 292 -19.34 20.55 8.51
CA ASP A 292 -19.84 19.86 7.32
C ASP A 292 -19.00 18.61 6.97
N LEU A 293 -17.67 18.72 7.05
CA LEU A 293 -16.77 17.59 6.83
C LEU A 293 -17.00 16.47 7.85
N LEU A 294 -17.08 16.81 9.14
CA LEU A 294 -17.31 15.83 10.20
C LEU A 294 -18.67 15.15 10.05
N LYS A 295 -19.73 15.92 9.76
CA LYS A 295 -21.07 15.37 9.50
C LYS A 295 -21.10 14.46 8.28
N LYS A 296 -20.35 14.77 7.22
CA LYS A 296 -20.22 13.90 6.05
C LYS A 296 -19.47 12.61 6.40
N GLY A 297 -18.32 12.71 7.07
CA GLY A 297 -17.56 11.55 7.52
C GLY A 297 -18.38 10.62 8.42
N LEU A 298 -19.13 11.18 9.38
CA LEU A 298 -20.01 10.39 10.26
C LEU A 298 -21.23 9.78 9.57
N LYS A 299 -21.61 10.23 8.37
CA LYS A 299 -22.61 9.50 7.55
C LYS A 299 -22.03 8.22 6.97
N ILE A 300 -20.73 8.20 6.68
CA ILE A 300 -20.01 7.06 6.14
C ILE A 300 -19.62 6.09 7.26
N ALA A 301 -19.06 6.65 8.35
CA ALA A 301 -18.60 5.91 9.51
C ALA A 301 -19.22 6.48 10.81
N PRO A 302 -20.48 6.10 11.13
CA PRO A 302 -21.20 6.63 12.29
C PRO A 302 -20.56 6.34 13.66
N ASP A 303 -19.66 5.35 13.71
CA ASP A 303 -18.99 4.90 14.91
C ASP A 303 -17.50 5.27 14.94
N ASN A 304 -17.01 6.06 13.98
CA ASN A 304 -15.64 6.56 14.03
C ASN A 304 -15.48 7.53 15.21
N SER A 305 -14.71 7.12 16.21
CA SER A 305 -14.61 7.86 17.46
C SER A 305 -13.84 9.16 17.34
N ASP A 306 -12.83 9.23 16.46
CA ASP A 306 -12.09 10.47 16.20
C ASP A 306 -13.00 11.54 15.59
N LEU A 307 -13.82 11.20 14.58
CA LEU A 307 -14.78 12.12 13.99
C LEU A 307 -15.87 12.54 14.99
N LEU A 308 -16.37 11.61 15.80
CA LEU A 308 -17.34 11.93 16.87
C LEU A 308 -16.74 12.92 17.87
N MET A 309 -15.50 12.68 18.30
CA MET A 309 -14.85 13.54 19.28
C MET A 309 -14.52 14.91 18.74
N GLN A 310 -14.05 15.01 17.49
CA GLN A 310 -13.82 16.31 16.85
C GLN A 310 -15.11 17.11 16.71
N LEU A 311 -16.23 16.48 16.33
CA LEU A 311 -17.52 17.16 16.23
C LEU A 311 -18.07 17.58 17.59
N SER A 312 -17.92 16.72 18.60
CA SER A 312 -18.30 17.05 19.97
C SER A 312 -17.52 18.25 20.49
N ASN A 313 -16.19 18.26 20.33
CA ASN A 313 -15.33 19.38 20.74
C ASN A 313 -15.70 20.68 20.00
N LEU A 314 -16.02 20.59 18.70
CA LEU A 314 -16.47 21.73 17.91
C LEU A 314 -17.80 22.31 18.45
N TYR A 315 -18.76 21.45 18.78
CA TYR A 315 -20.02 21.89 19.36
C TYR A 315 -19.86 22.52 20.75
N ILE A 316 -18.96 22.01 21.58
CA ILE A 316 -18.62 22.66 22.86
C ILE A 316 -18.04 24.06 22.62
N HIS A 317 -17.09 24.18 21.68
CA HIS A 317 -16.48 25.46 21.34
C HIS A 317 -17.50 26.50 20.85
N GLU A 318 -18.50 26.07 20.08
CA GLU A 318 -19.56 26.93 19.55
C GLU A 318 -20.79 27.08 20.46
N ASN A 319 -20.79 26.45 21.64
CA ASN A 319 -21.96 26.37 22.55
C ASN A 319 -23.22 25.78 21.88
N LYS A 320 -23.03 24.83 20.95
CA LYS A 320 -24.09 24.04 20.30
C LYS A 320 -24.43 22.83 21.17
N ASP A 321 -24.84 23.11 22.41
CA ASP A 321 -24.96 22.11 23.48
C ASP A 321 -26.00 21.03 23.18
N GLN A 322 -27.12 21.41 22.56
CA GLN A 322 -28.19 20.47 22.26
C GLN A 322 -27.79 19.52 21.12
N GLU A 323 -27.03 20.00 20.15
CA GLU A 323 -26.43 19.23 19.06
C GLU A 323 -25.38 18.25 19.59
N ASN A 324 -24.52 18.69 20.53
CA ASN A 324 -23.53 17.83 21.18
C ASN A 324 -24.19 16.67 21.92
N ILE A 325 -25.23 16.92 22.72
CA ILE A 325 -25.99 15.85 23.39
C ILE A 325 -26.66 14.92 22.36
N ASN A 326 -27.21 15.48 21.29
CA ASN A 326 -27.87 14.69 20.25
C ASN A 326 -26.91 13.78 19.47
N LEU A 327 -25.61 14.09 19.45
CA LEU A 327 -24.58 13.29 18.77
C LEU A 327 -24.47 11.88 19.37
N PHE A 328 -24.70 11.74 20.67
CA PHE A 328 -24.53 10.48 21.42
C PHE A 328 -25.87 9.86 21.87
N LYS A 329 -27.02 10.45 21.53
CA LYS A 329 -28.34 10.06 22.06
C LYS A 329 -28.75 8.61 21.81
N ASP A 330 -28.25 8.01 20.73
CA ASP A 330 -28.58 6.65 20.29
C ASP A 330 -27.47 5.63 20.66
N LYS A 331 -26.41 6.08 21.35
CA LYS A 331 -25.30 5.27 21.85
C LYS A 331 -25.53 4.92 23.32
N ASN A 332 -25.08 3.75 23.73
CA ASN A 332 -25.10 3.37 25.15
C ASN A 332 -23.85 3.89 25.88
N ASP A 333 -23.88 3.94 27.22
CA ASP A 333 -22.77 4.45 28.03
C ASP A 333 -21.45 3.67 27.83
N GLU A 334 -21.49 2.41 27.40
CA GLU A 334 -20.28 1.60 27.14
C GLU A 334 -19.64 1.90 25.77
N GLU A 335 -20.41 2.43 24.82
CA GLU A 335 -19.98 2.83 23.48
C GLU A 335 -19.43 4.26 23.42
N VAL A 336 -19.65 5.05 24.48
CA VAL A 336 -19.28 6.45 24.55
C VAL A 336 -17.92 6.59 25.24
N GLU A 337 -16.97 7.25 24.56
CA GLU A 337 -15.66 7.48 25.15
C GLU A 337 -15.75 8.44 26.35
N PRO A 338 -14.86 8.32 27.36
CA PRO A 338 -14.87 9.19 28.54
C PRO A 338 -14.86 10.69 28.21
N GLN A 339 -14.14 11.10 27.16
CA GLN A 339 -14.09 12.50 26.74
C GLN A 339 -15.45 12.99 26.22
N ALA A 340 -16.23 12.14 25.57
CA ALA A 340 -17.59 12.47 25.15
C ALA A 340 -18.52 12.64 26.36
N HIS A 341 -18.39 11.81 27.39
CA HIS A 341 -19.10 12.03 28.66
C HIS A 341 -18.75 13.38 29.28
N TRP A 342 -17.46 13.74 29.33
CA TRP A 342 -17.08 15.06 29.81
C TRP A 342 -17.73 16.17 28.97
N ASN A 343 -17.65 16.11 27.65
CA ASN A 343 -18.27 17.12 26.78
C ASN A 343 -19.80 17.20 27.00
N MET A 344 -20.49 16.06 27.11
CA MET A 344 -21.93 16.04 27.42
C MET A 344 -22.24 16.64 28.79
N ALA A 345 -21.37 16.45 29.79
CA ALA A 345 -21.51 17.08 31.10
C ALA A 345 -21.53 18.61 30.99
N ILE A 346 -20.59 19.17 30.22
CA ILE A 346 -20.53 20.62 29.93
C ILE A 346 -21.83 21.08 29.24
N SER A 347 -22.27 20.35 28.22
CA SER A 347 -23.50 20.71 27.50
C SER A 347 -24.76 20.61 28.35
N TYR A 348 -24.85 19.63 29.25
CA TYR A 348 -25.95 19.55 30.19
C TYR A 348 -25.90 20.65 31.25
N GLU A 349 -24.70 21.04 31.71
CA GLU A 349 -24.49 22.17 32.63
C GLU A 349 -24.97 23.48 31.98
N ASN A 350 -24.54 23.77 30.75
CA ASN A 350 -24.95 24.96 30.01
C ASN A 350 -26.47 25.05 29.74
N LEU A 351 -27.15 23.89 29.68
CA LEU A 351 -28.59 23.78 29.48
C LEU A 351 -29.38 23.69 30.80
N ASP A 352 -28.74 23.95 31.95
CA ASP A 352 -29.33 23.89 33.30
C ASP A 352 -29.94 22.50 33.64
N LYS A 353 -29.38 21.42 33.10
CA LYS A 353 -29.80 20.04 33.34
C LYS A 353 -28.88 19.36 34.36
N SER A 354 -28.80 19.89 35.58
CA SER A 354 -27.88 19.46 36.65
C SER A 354 -27.84 17.95 36.89
N ASP A 355 -28.98 17.27 36.99
CA ASP A 355 -29.02 15.82 37.26
C ASP A 355 -28.30 15.00 36.17
N LYS A 356 -28.40 15.45 34.90
CA LYS A 356 -27.74 14.80 33.77
C LYS A 356 -26.27 15.16 33.71
N ALA A 357 -25.93 16.44 33.88
CA ALA A 357 -24.53 16.89 33.96
C ALA A 357 -23.76 16.11 35.04
N ARG A 358 -24.38 15.93 36.22
CA ARG A 358 -23.85 15.12 37.31
C ARG A 358 -23.57 13.68 36.89
N ALA A 359 -24.49 13.04 36.19
CA ALA A 359 -24.31 11.66 35.73
C ALA A 359 -23.11 11.56 34.77
N GLU A 360 -23.04 12.43 33.78
CA GLU A 360 -21.96 12.46 32.79
C GLU A 360 -20.59 12.75 33.42
N PHE A 361 -20.49 13.70 34.35
CA PHE A 361 -19.26 13.94 35.10
C PHE A 361 -18.79 12.69 35.86
N LEU A 362 -19.71 11.95 36.46
CA LEU A 362 -19.37 10.72 37.19
C LEU A 362 -18.94 9.58 36.25
N LEU A 363 -19.50 9.51 35.04
CA LEU A 363 -19.09 8.55 34.01
C LEU A 363 -17.68 8.87 33.47
N ALA A 364 -17.34 10.15 33.29
CA ALA A 364 -16.01 10.58 32.82
C ALA A 364 -14.92 10.49 33.91
N TYR A 365 -15.29 10.54 35.20
CA TYR A 365 -14.35 10.66 36.31
C TYR A 365 -13.27 9.56 36.43
N PRO A 366 -13.55 8.26 36.22
CA PRO A 366 -12.55 7.20 36.36
C PRO A 366 -11.28 7.43 35.52
N ASP A 367 -11.45 7.95 34.30
CA ASP A 367 -10.39 8.20 33.33
C ASP A 367 -9.69 9.56 33.55
N PHE A 368 -10.41 10.56 34.06
CA PHE A 368 -9.89 11.92 34.22
C PHE A 368 -9.56 12.33 35.66
N GLN A 369 -9.54 11.40 36.61
CA GLN A 369 -9.20 11.67 38.02
C GLN A 369 -7.78 12.23 38.27
N LYS A 370 -6.92 12.29 37.25
CA LYS A 370 -5.58 12.91 37.27
C LYS A 370 -5.44 14.09 36.31
N ASN A 371 -6.52 14.52 35.67
CA ASN A 371 -6.56 15.66 34.76
C ASN A 371 -6.99 16.90 35.56
N PRO A 372 -6.12 17.90 35.77
CA PRO A 372 -6.44 19.06 36.57
C PRO A 372 -7.61 19.89 36.02
N GLU A 373 -7.68 20.07 34.71
CA GLU A 373 -8.72 20.85 34.03
C GLU A 373 -10.11 20.23 34.26
N PHE A 374 -10.22 18.91 34.10
CA PHE A 374 -11.43 18.16 34.38
C PHE A 374 -11.83 18.26 35.85
N LEU A 375 -10.89 18.00 36.77
CA LEU A 375 -11.15 18.09 38.21
C LEU A 375 -11.61 19.49 38.62
N LYS A 376 -10.96 20.53 38.09
CA LYS A 376 -11.32 21.93 38.34
C LYS A 376 -12.74 22.24 37.87
N GLN A 377 -13.11 21.76 36.68
CA GLN A 377 -14.46 21.94 36.15
C GLN A 377 -15.50 21.19 36.99
N MET A 378 -15.22 19.94 37.36
CA MET A 378 -16.07 19.13 38.21
C MET A 378 -16.25 19.76 39.60
N ILE A 379 -15.19 20.31 40.21
CA ILE A 379 -15.26 21.07 41.47
C ILE A 379 -16.21 22.26 41.35
N ARG A 380 -16.08 23.05 40.28
CA ARG A 380 -16.94 24.22 40.04
C ARG A 380 -18.41 23.83 39.94
N PHE A 381 -18.70 22.78 39.18
CA PHE A 381 -20.04 22.22 39.05
C PHE A 381 -20.59 21.75 40.40
N PHE A 382 -19.89 20.86 41.11
CA PHE A 382 -20.40 20.30 42.37
C PHE A 382 -20.45 21.29 43.53
N ASN A 383 -19.67 22.38 43.50
CA ASN A 383 -19.68 23.40 44.55
C ASN A 383 -21.00 24.18 44.62
N VAL A 384 -21.73 24.26 43.51
CA VAL A 384 -23.06 24.90 43.46
C VAL A 384 -24.20 23.91 43.59
N GLU A 385 -23.92 22.60 43.54
CA GLU A 385 -24.92 21.54 43.61
C GLU A 385 -25.32 21.20 45.06
N PRO A 386 -26.62 20.98 45.34
CA PRO A 386 -27.08 20.62 46.68
C PRO A 386 -26.44 19.32 47.20
N ASN A 387 -26.15 19.28 48.50
CA ASN A 387 -25.61 18.10 49.21
C ASN A 387 -24.30 17.53 48.62
N SER A 388 -23.50 18.36 47.96
CA SER A 388 -22.26 17.91 47.28
C SER A 388 -20.97 18.25 48.02
N THR A 389 -21.04 18.81 49.24
CA THR A 389 -19.87 19.24 50.02
C THR A 389 -18.80 18.16 50.18
N ASP A 390 -19.18 16.93 50.48
CA ASP A 390 -18.21 15.83 50.67
C ASP A 390 -17.54 15.40 49.36
N ILE A 391 -18.25 15.52 48.22
CA ILE A 391 -17.70 15.28 46.88
C ILE A 391 -16.68 16.37 46.56
N VAL A 392 -17.05 17.64 46.77
CA VAL A 392 -16.19 18.80 46.50
C VAL A 392 -14.90 18.71 47.31
N LYS A 393 -14.96 18.32 48.60
CA LYS A 393 -13.75 18.11 49.41
C LYS A 393 -12.82 17.06 48.82
N GLN A 394 -13.35 15.89 48.46
CA GLN A 394 -12.55 14.81 47.88
C GLN A 394 -11.93 15.20 46.53
N LEU A 395 -12.65 15.97 45.71
CA LEU A 395 -12.13 16.48 44.45
C LEU A 395 -11.03 17.53 44.69
N LEU A 396 -11.21 18.43 45.66
CA LEU A 396 -10.21 19.43 46.03
C LEU A 396 -8.94 18.80 46.60
N ASP A 397 -9.05 17.77 47.45
CA ASP A 397 -7.90 17.01 47.95
C ASP A 397 -7.04 16.50 46.77
N ARG A 398 -7.68 15.85 45.79
CA ARG A 398 -7.02 15.32 44.61
C ARG A 398 -6.47 16.42 43.70
N TYR A 399 -7.23 17.48 43.47
CA TYR A 399 -6.83 18.58 42.60
C TYR A 399 -5.62 19.33 43.17
N LEU A 400 -5.61 19.64 44.47
CA LEU A 400 -4.53 20.38 45.13
C LEU A 400 -3.25 19.54 45.29
N GLU A 401 -3.34 18.20 45.24
CA GLU A 401 -2.14 17.35 45.07
C GLU A 401 -1.45 17.57 43.71
N LEU A 402 -2.23 17.86 42.66
CA LEU A 402 -1.73 18.07 41.30
C LEU A 402 -1.34 19.53 41.05
N VAL A 403 -2.13 20.47 41.57
CA VAL A 403 -1.97 21.92 41.37
C VAL A 403 -1.97 22.62 42.74
N PRO A 404 -0.90 22.45 43.54
CA PRO A 404 -0.86 22.97 44.91
C PRO A 404 -0.87 24.49 44.99
N GLU A 405 -0.50 25.20 43.92
CA GLU A 405 -0.39 26.67 43.91
C GLU A 405 -1.70 27.38 43.52
N ASP A 406 -2.79 26.66 43.28
CA ASP A 406 -4.08 27.26 42.93
C ASP A 406 -4.77 27.86 44.17
N GLY A 407 -4.50 29.14 44.42
CA GLY A 407 -5.04 29.87 45.58
C GLY A 407 -6.58 29.91 45.64
N GLU A 408 -7.28 29.96 44.50
CA GLU A 408 -8.74 29.92 44.44
C GLU A 408 -9.26 28.61 45.07
N MET A 409 -8.63 27.50 44.74
CA MET A 409 -9.01 26.16 45.20
C MET A 409 -8.57 25.91 46.64
N GLN A 410 -7.43 26.47 47.08
CA GLN A 410 -7.02 26.43 48.49
C GLN A 410 -8.03 27.15 49.39
N ASP A 411 -8.44 28.36 49.00
CA ASP A 411 -9.41 29.14 49.76
C ASP A 411 -10.76 28.41 49.81
N LEU A 412 -11.20 27.84 48.69
CA LEU A 412 -12.41 27.03 48.66
C LEU A 412 -12.31 25.82 49.61
N TYR A 413 -11.19 25.10 49.59
CA TYR A 413 -10.95 23.94 50.46
C TYR A 413 -11.00 24.33 51.95
N ASN A 414 -10.34 25.42 52.33
CA ASN A 414 -10.33 25.93 53.70
C ASN A 414 -11.71 26.37 54.19
N ASN A 415 -12.56 26.91 53.31
CA ASN A 415 -13.91 27.35 53.66
C ASN A 415 -14.89 26.18 53.86
N LEU A 416 -14.58 25.01 53.31
CA LEU A 416 -15.41 23.82 53.42
C LEU A 416 -15.04 22.94 54.63
N MET A 417 -13.83 23.09 55.17
CA MET A 417 -13.32 22.43 56.39
C MET A 417 -13.91 23.04 57.66
#